data_AF-A5GAE5-F1
#
_entry.id   AF-A5GAE5-F1
#
_cell.length_a   1.000
_cell.length_b   1.000
_cell.length_c   1.000
_cell.angle_alpha   90.00
_cell.angle_beta   90.00
_cell.angle_gamma   90.00
#
_symmetry.space_group_name_H-M   'P 1'
#
loop_
_entity.id
_entity.type
_entity.pdbx_description
1 polymer ?
#
loop_
_entity_poly.entity_id
_entity_poly.type
_entity_poly.pdbx_seq_one_letter_code
_entity_poly.pdbx_strand_id
1 'polypeptide(L)'
;MEFESEIDNTASMGNTDYYQVIPGGDFMQSNTKPMAIKLPQQDRERLQKLGEAKKRSAHWLAKEAISQYLDREEAAERFKQESLDRWEEYCHTGKSVPHDVVMRWLESWGTENELEAPKCG
;
A
#
# COMPACT_ATOMS: atom_id res chain seq x y z
N MET A 1 59.50 9.17 -2.99
CA MET A 1 58.42 10.02 -2.44
C MET A 1 57.14 9.43 -3.00
N GLU A 2 56.58 8.48 -2.24
CA GLU A 2 55.34 7.77 -2.56
C GLU A 2 54.16 8.74 -2.40
N PHE A 3 53.23 8.75 -3.36
CA PHE A 3 51.91 8.15 -3.18
C PHE A 3 51.13 8.20 -4.51
N GLU A 4 50.76 7.02 -4.99
CA GLU A 4 49.84 6.79 -6.10
C GLU A 4 48.37 6.98 -5.65
N SER A 5 47.49 6.92 -6.66
CA SER A 5 46.08 6.48 -6.68
C SER A 5 45.09 7.60 -7.06
N GLU A 6 44.58 7.63 -8.31
CA GLU A 6 43.61 6.69 -8.92
C GLU A 6 42.19 7.01 -8.40
N ILE A 7 41.50 7.89 -9.13
CA ILE A 7 40.07 8.13 -8.94
C ILE A 7 39.34 7.20 -9.92
N ASP A 8 39.18 5.95 -9.52
CA ASP A 8 38.19 5.04 -10.09
C ASP A 8 36.99 4.91 -9.15
N ASN A 9 35.81 5.20 -9.71
CA ASN A 9 34.51 4.60 -9.43
C ASN A 9 33.99 4.55 -7.96
N THR A 10 32.92 5.30 -7.67
CA THR A 10 31.66 4.84 -7.02
C THR A 10 30.87 6.01 -6.44
N ALA A 11 29.74 6.36 -7.07
CA ALA A 11 28.65 7.06 -6.38
C ALA A 11 27.31 6.60 -6.98
N SER A 12 26.98 5.34 -6.67
CA SER A 12 25.60 4.87 -6.58
C SER A 12 24.86 5.86 -5.69
N MET A 13 24.02 6.74 -6.26
CA MET A 13 23.03 7.52 -5.52
C MET A 13 21.96 6.55 -4.97
N GLY A 14 22.35 5.76 -3.97
CA GLY A 14 21.47 5.10 -3.03
C GLY A 14 21.08 6.09 -1.95
N ASN A 15 19.78 6.18 -1.67
CA ASN A 15 19.14 6.98 -0.62
C ASN A 15 19.51 8.46 -0.58
N THR A 16 18.75 9.26 -1.33
CA THR A 16 18.42 10.63 -0.91
C THR A 16 17.32 10.54 0.16
N ASP A 17 17.68 10.09 1.36
CA ASP A 17 16.87 10.31 2.55
C ASP A 17 17.18 11.74 3.03
N TYR A 18 16.30 12.68 2.69
CA TYR A 18 16.38 14.06 3.16
C TYR A 18 16.11 14.09 4.66
N TYR A 19 17.15 14.08 5.48
CA TYR A 19 17.04 14.36 6.92
C TYR A 19 16.92 15.87 7.12
N GLN A 20 15.73 16.36 7.46
CA GLN A 20 15.62 17.64 8.15
C GLN A 20 16.13 17.43 9.59
N VAL A 21 17.27 18.03 9.92
CA VAL A 21 17.82 18.03 11.27
C VAL A 21 16.96 18.94 12.13
N ILE A 22 16.08 18.35 12.96
CA ILE A 22 15.45 19.06 14.08
C ILE A 22 16.33 18.85 15.31
N PRO A 23 16.77 19.91 16.01
CA PRO A 23 17.57 19.74 17.21
C PRO A 23 16.69 19.18 18.34
N GLY A 24 16.94 17.92 18.74
CA GLY A 24 16.40 17.34 19.98
C GLY A 24 15.44 16.14 19.88
N GLY A 25 15.34 15.45 18.74
CA GLY A 25 14.46 14.29 18.57
C GLY A 25 15.22 13.01 18.19
N ASP A 26 14.83 11.89 18.81
CA ASP A 26 15.35 10.54 18.55
C ASP A 26 15.44 10.22 17.05
N PHE A 27 16.58 9.67 16.63
CA PHE A 27 16.81 9.17 15.27
C PHE A 27 15.92 7.94 15.02
N MET A 28 14.79 8.11 14.34
CA MET A 28 14.04 6.98 13.79
C MET A 28 14.84 6.35 12.64
N GLN A 29 15.76 5.44 12.98
CA GLN A 29 16.43 4.57 12.01
C GLN A 29 15.38 3.69 11.32
N SER A 30 15.23 3.83 10.00
CA SER A 30 14.42 2.93 9.20
C SER A 30 15.14 1.56 9.09
N ASN A 31 14.58 0.53 9.74
CA ASN A 31 15.14 -0.82 9.70
C ASN A 31 14.82 -1.49 8.36
N THR A 32 15.56 -1.14 7.30
CA THR A 32 15.39 -1.76 5.97
C THR A 32 16.37 -2.91 5.78
N LYS A 33 15.86 -4.10 5.41
CA LYS A 33 16.68 -5.27 5.04
C LYS A 33 16.73 -5.43 3.51
N PRO A 34 17.90 -5.61 2.89
CA PRO A 34 17.98 -5.83 1.45
C PRO A 34 17.38 -7.19 1.06
N MET A 35 16.66 -7.21 -0.06
CA MET A 35 16.11 -8.43 -0.67
C MET A 35 16.48 -8.45 -2.16
N ALA A 36 17.03 -9.58 -2.63
CA ALA A 36 17.34 -9.78 -4.04
C ALA A 36 16.15 -10.44 -4.74
N ILE A 37 15.62 -9.79 -5.78
CA ILE A 37 14.49 -10.29 -6.58
C ILE A 37 15.01 -10.56 -7.99
N LYS A 38 14.79 -11.78 -8.48
CA LYS A 38 15.11 -12.15 -9.86
C LYS A 38 13.98 -11.67 -10.76
N LEU A 39 14.31 -10.83 -11.73
CA LEU A 39 13.38 -10.37 -12.75
C LEU A 39 13.80 -10.92 -14.12
N PRO A 40 12.85 -11.34 -14.97
CA PRO A 40 13.14 -11.60 -16.37
C PRO A 40 13.80 -10.39 -17.03
N GLN A 41 14.73 -10.64 -17.95
CA GLN A 41 15.48 -9.57 -18.64
C GLN A 41 14.54 -8.55 -19.29
N GLN A 42 13.48 -9.02 -19.95
CA GLN A 42 12.48 -8.18 -20.59
C GLN A 42 11.81 -7.20 -19.61
N ASP A 43 11.46 -7.65 -18.40
CA ASP A 43 10.81 -6.80 -17.42
C ASP A 43 11.77 -5.79 -16.80
N ARG A 44 13.03 -6.18 -16.61
CA ARG A 44 14.09 -5.25 -16.18
C ARG A 44 14.26 -4.10 -17.19
N GLU A 45 14.30 -4.41 -18.49
CA GLU A 45 14.41 -3.40 -19.55
C GLU A 45 13.19 -2.48 -19.61
N ARG A 46 11.98 -3.04 -19.48
CA ARG A 46 10.73 -2.26 -19.43
C ARG A 46 10.73 -1.31 -18.22
N LEU A 47 11.15 -1.79 -17.06
CA LEU A 47 11.21 -1.01 -15.84
C LEU A 47 12.25 0.13 -15.94
N GLN A 48 13.39 -0.13 -16.57
CA GLN A 48 14.41 0.89 -16.82
C GLN A 48 13.89 1.98 -17.75
N LYS A 49 13.33 1.62 -18.90
CA LYS A 49 12.73 2.57 -19.86
C LYS A 49 11.63 3.41 -19.21
N LEU A 50 10.79 2.77 -18.37
CA LEU A 50 9.75 3.47 -17.63
C LEU A 50 10.33 4.44 -16.60
N GLY A 51 11.42 4.07 -15.93
CA GLY A 51 12.17 4.92 -15.00
C GLY A 51 12.72 6.15 -15.68
N GLU A 52 13.38 5.99 -16.83
CA GLU A 52 13.90 7.09 -17.64
C GLU A 52 12.79 8.06 -18.05
N ALA A 53 11.68 7.54 -18.58
CA ALA A 53 10.52 8.36 -18.97
C ALA A 53 9.90 9.12 -17.78
N LYS A 54 9.87 8.50 -16.59
CA LYS A 54 9.32 9.10 -15.36
C LYS A 54 10.33 9.89 -14.53
N LYS A 55 11.59 9.98 -14.95
CA LYS A 55 12.72 10.56 -14.19
C LYS A 55 12.85 9.95 -12.78
N ARG A 56 12.70 8.63 -12.67
CA ARG A 56 12.85 7.85 -11.44
C ARG A 56 13.77 6.66 -11.66
N SER A 57 14.48 6.22 -10.63
CA SER A 57 15.31 5.02 -10.75
C SER A 57 14.43 3.77 -10.88
N ALA A 58 14.92 2.77 -11.60
CA ALA A 58 14.23 1.48 -11.70
C ALA A 58 14.03 0.83 -10.33
N HIS A 59 14.97 1.04 -9.39
CA HIS A 59 14.85 0.57 -8.01
C HIS A 59 13.67 1.22 -7.27
N TRP A 60 13.50 2.55 -7.40
CA TRP A 60 12.37 3.25 -6.80
C TRP A 60 11.04 2.72 -7.37
N LEU A 61 10.95 2.53 -8.69
CA LEU A 61 9.75 1.96 -9.31
C LEU A 61 9.46 0.52 -8.87
N ALA A 62 10.49 -0.30 -8.66
CA ALA A 62 10.31 -1.65 -8.14
C ALA A 62 9.75 -1.65 -6.72
N LYS A 63 10.30 -0.80 -5.82
CA LYS A 63 9.79 -0.63 -4.46
C LYS A 63 8.35 -0.15 -4.46
N GLU A 64 8.06 0.86 -5.26
CA GLU A 64 6.72 1.43 -5.40
C GLU A 64 5.72 0.37 -5.90
N ALA A 65 6.08 -0.41 -6.91
CA ALA A 65 5.23 -1.47 -7.44
C ALA A 65 4.92 -2.55 -6.38
N ILE A 66 5.90 -2.90 -5.54
CA ILE A 66 5.71 -3.85 -4.45
C ILE A 66 4.77 -3.26 -3.39
N SER A 67 4.97 -2.00 -2.99
CA SER A 67 4.09 -1.33 -2.02
C SER A 67 2.64 -1.32 -2.50
N GLN A 68 2.41 -0.86 -3.74
CA GLN A 68 1.07 -0.81 -4.32
C GLN A 68 0.43 -2.19 -4.51
N TYR A 69 1.24 -3.24 -4.69
CA TYR A 69 0.72 -4.60 -4.71
C TYR A 69 0.28 -5.02 -3.31
N LEU A 70 1.12 -4.83 -2.30
CA LEU A 70 0.80 -5.17 -0.91
C LEU A 70 -0.46 -4.44 -0.43
N ASP A 71 -0.55 -3.13 -0.66
CA ASP A 71 -1.72 -2.33 -0.24
C ASP A 71 -3.03 -2.89 -0.82
N ARG A 72 -3.01 -3.32 -2.09
CA ARG A 72 -4.18 -3.91 -2.76
C ARG A 72 -4.52 -5.29 -2.20
N GLU A 73 -3.51 -6.15 -2.02
CA GLU A 73 -3.71 -7.51 -1.50
C GLU A 73 -4.16 -7.48 -0.03
N GLU A 74 -3.61 -6.61 0.80
CA GLU A 74 -4.00 -6.45 2.19
C GLU A 74 -5.42 -5.90 2.32
N ALA A 75 -5.81 -4.96 1.44
CA ALA A 75 -7.19 -4.49 1.39
C ALA A 75 -8.17 -5.61 0.96
N ALA A 76 -7.79 -6.41 -0.03
CA ALA A 76 -8.60 -7.55 -0.48
C ALA A 76 -8.74 -8.62 0.61
N GLU A 77 -7.65 -8.97 1.29
CA GLU A 77 -7.68 -9.98 2.35
C GLU A 77 -8.46 -9.47 3.56
N ARG A 78 -8.30 -8.20 3.95
CA ARG A 78 -9.12 -7.61 5.02
C ARG A 78 -10.61 -7.67 4.70
N PHE A 79 -11.01 -7.29 3.49
CA PHE A 79 -12.40 -7.36 3.07
C PHE A 79 -12.94 -8.81 3.10
N LYS A 80 -12.12 -9.77 2.68
CA LYS A 80 -12.46 -11.19 2.73
C LYS A 80 -12.65 -11.68 4.17
N GLN A 81 -11.74 -11.33 5.08
CA GLN A 81 -11.85 -11.69 6.50
C GLN A 81 -13.11 -11.07 7.13
N GLU A 82 -13.34 -9.77 6.92
CA GLU A 82 -14.55 -9.09 7.39
C GLU A 82 -15.85 -9.72 6.87
N SER A 83 -15.83 -10.26 5.65
CA SER A 83 -16.98 -10.96 5.06
C SER A 83 -17.20 -12.33 5.69
N LEU A 84 -16.11 -13.07 5.97
CA LEU A 84 -16.17 -14.36 6.65
C LEU A 84 -16.65 -14.21 8.09
N ASP A 85 -16.11 -13.23 8.83
CA ASP A 85 -16.49 -12.94 10.21
C ASP A 85 -18.00 -12.60 10.29
N ARG A 86 -18.49 -11.75 9.38
CA ARG A 86 -19.93 -11.43 9.28
C ARG A 86 -20.78 -12.64 8.96
N TRP A 87 -20.30 -13.50 8.06
CA TRP A 87 -21.01 -14.73 7.70
C TRP A 87 -21.09 -15.71 8.89
N GLU A 88 -19.99 -15.87 9.63
CA GLU A 88 -19.94 -16.70 10.82
C GLU A 88 -20.85 -16.15 11.94
N GLU A 89 -20.84 -14.84 12.18
CA GLU A 89 -21.75 -14.18 13.11
C GLU A 89 -23.22 -14.43 12.74
N TYR A 90 -23.57 -14.31 11.46
CA TYR A 90 -24.91 -14.64 10.98
C TYR A 90 -25.27 -16.11 11.19
N CYS A 91 -24.36 -17.04 10.88
CA CYS A 91 -24.60 -18.47 11.10
C CYS A 91 -24.84 -18.80 12.58
N HIS A 92 -24.15 -18.13 13.49
CA HIS A 92 -24.31 -18.36 14.93
C HIS A 92 -25.53 -17.68 15.53
N THR A 93 -25.86 -16.47 15.07
CA THR A 93 -26.84 -15.61 15.75
C THR A 93 -28.15 -15.49 14.99
N GLY A 94 -28.16 -15.76 13.68
CA GLY A 94 -29.28 -15.51 12.77
C GLY A 94 -29.58 -14.02 12.54
N LYS A 95 -28.79 -13.13 13.15
CA LYS A 95 -29.04 -11.68 13.15
C LYS A 95 -28.81 -11.09 11.77
N SER A 96 -29.85 -10.50 11.21
CA SER A 96 -29.80 -9.83 9.91
C SER A 96 -30.89 -8.76 9.84
N VAL A 97 -30.71 -7.79 8.94
CA VAL A 97 -31.77 -6.82 8.64
C VAL A 97 -32.62 -7.36 7.49
N PRO A 98 -33.95 -7.44 7.63
CA PRO A 98 -34.84 -7.83 6.55
C PRO A 98 -34.71 -6.91 5.32
N HIS A 99 -34.78 -7.49 4.13
CA HIS A 99 -34.60 -6.78 2.87
C HIS A 99 -35.59 -5.62 2.67
N ASP A 100 -36.86 -5.82 3.04
CA ASP A 100 -37.92 -4.81 2.92
C ASP A 100 -37.67 -3.58 3.80
N VAL A 101 -37.05 -3.78 4.97
CA VAL A 101 -36.65 -2.69 5.87
C VAL A 101 -35.52 -1.89 5.25
N VAL A 102 -34.51 -2.56 4.66
CA VAL A 102 -33.40 -1.91 3.95
C VAL A 102 -33.91 -1.12 2.74
N MET A 103 -34.79 -1.71 1.93
CA MET A 103 -35.32 -1.04 0.74
C MET A 103 -36.10 0.23 1.08
N ARG A 104 -36.99 0.19 2.08
CA ARG A 104 -37.71 1.38 2.55
C ARG A 104 -36.77 2.49 3.03
N TRP A 105 -35.68 2.12 3.70
CA TRP A 105 -34.65 3.07 4.11
C TRP A 105 -33.94 3.70 2.91
N LEU A 106 -33.48 2.91 1.95
CA LEU A 106 -32.82 3.41 0.73
C LEU A 106 -33.74 4.29 -0.13
N GLU A 107 -35.02 3.95 -0.24
CA GLU A 107 -36.02 4.74 -0.98
C GLU A 107 -36.27 6.13 -0.36
N SER A 108 -35.99 6.29 0.94
CA SER A 108 -36.15 7.58 1.63
C SER A 108 -34.98 8.54 1.43
N TRP A 109 -33.83 8.08 0.92
CA TRP A 109 -32.64 8.91 0.72
C TRP A 109 -32.89 10.07 -0.24
N GLY A 110 -32.47 11.27 0.16
CA GLY A 110 -32.65 12.48 -0.67
C GLY A 110 -34.09 13.01 -0.68
N THR A 111 -34.98 12.49 0.16
CA THR A 111 -36.31 13.05 0.42
C THR A 111 -36.31 13.91 1.68
N GLU A 112 -37.37 14.69 1.90
CA GLU A 112 -37.53 15.46 3.14
C GLU A 112 -37.73 14.56 4.38
N ASN A 113 -38.06 13.27 4.19
CA ASN A 113 -38.33 12.30 5.24
C ASN A 113 -37.36 11.11 5.19
N GLU A 114 -36.07 11.39 5.11
CA GLU A 114 -35.04 10.35 5.15
C GLU A 114 -35.08 9.56 6.47
N LEU A 115 -35.17 8.23 6.38
CA LEU A 115 -35.29 7.32 7.53
C LEU A 115 -33.91 7.01 8.13
N GLU A 116 -33.88 6.61 9.41
CA GLU A 116 -32.65 6.16 10.06
C GLU A 116 -32.18 4.80 9.52
N ALA A 117 -30.86 4.59 9.54
CA ALA A 117 -30.27 3.31 9.11
C ALA A 117 -30.78 2.14 9.97
N PRO A 118 -31.26 1.06 9.34
CA PRO A 118 -31.83 -0.06 10.07
C PRO A 118 -30.74 -0.82 10.85
N LYS A 119 -31.09 -1.24 12.07
CA LYS A 119 -30.17 -1.94 12.97
C LYS A 119 -30.34 -3.45 12.83
N CYS A 120 -29.23 -4.18 12.85
CA CYS A 120 -29.23 -5.63 12.94
C CYS A 120 -29.86 -6.05 14.28
N GLY A 121 -30.88 -6.91 14.26
CA GLY A 121 -31.59 -7.41 15.44
C GLY A 121 -31.01 -8.72 15.91
#